data_AF-A0A1H0ZUS1-F1
#
_entry.id   AF-A0A1H0ZUS1-F1
#
_cell.length_a   1.000
_cell.length_b   1.000
_cell.length_c   1.000
_cell.angle_alpha   90.00
_cell.angle_beta   90.00
_cell.angle_gamma   90.00
#
_symmetry.space_group_name_H-M   'P 1'
#
loop_
_entity.id
_entity.type
_entity.pdbx_description
1 polymer ?
#
loop_
_entity_poly.entity_id
_entity_poly.type
_entity_poly.pdbx_seq_one_letter_code
_entity_poly.pdbx_strand_id
1 'polypeptide(L)'
;MGTTLLRYTDLPIGDRAAFELVCARHGFTPVHFDISACATSGEPAHERLVTVRRGGWAQSYRDRHGQWIRQFEADLTCRFFK
;
A
#
# COMPACT_ATOMS: atom_id res chain seq x y z
N MET A 1 10.82 8.06 -19.99
CA MET A 1 10.95 7.88 -18.54
C MET A 1 10.07 6.72 -18.15
N GLY A 2 10.67 5.57 -17.81
CA GLY A 2 9.92 4.36 -17.49
C GLY A 2 9.35 4.44 -16.09
N THR A 3 8.04 4.32 -15.95
CA THR A 3 7.41 4.05 -14.66
C THR A 3 7.25 2.54 -14.54
N THR A 4 7.89 1.94 -13.54
CA THR A 4 7.72 0.51 -13.28
C THR A 4 6.54 0.36 -12.35
N LEU A 5 5.46 -0.23 -12.87
CA LEU A 5 4.32 -0.63 -12.05
C LEU A 5 4.64 -1.98 -11.42
N LEU A 6 4.95 -1.99 -10.14
CA LEU A 6 5.20 -3.23 -9.42
C LEU A 6 3.97 -3.62 -8.60
N ARG A 7 3.72 -4.93 -8.52
CA ARG A 7 2.54 -5.50 -7.85
C ARG A 7 2.80 -5.67 -6.36
N TYR A 8 1.74 -5.94 -5.59
CA TYR A 8 1.85 -6.35 -4.19
C TYR A 8 2.98 -7.36 -3.93
N THR A 9 3.09 -8.40 -4.77
CA THR A 9 4.08 -9.48 -4.62
C THR A 9 5.53 -9.03 -4.81
N ASP A 10 5.73 -7.90 -5.48
CA ASP A 10 7.04 -7.31 -5.74
C ASP A 10 7.49 -6.36 -4.60
N LEU A 11 6.56 -5.98 -3.71
CA LEU A 11 6.92 -5.20 -2.53
C LEU A 11 7.90 -5.97 -1.64
N PRO A 12 8.79 -5.25 -0.93
CA PRO A 12 9.66 -5.86 0.06
C PRO A 12 8.83 -6.64 1.09
N ILE A 13 9.39 -7.75 1.57
CA ILE A 13 8.69 -8.67 2.48
C ILE A 13 8.21 -7.94 3.75
N GLY A 14 9.00 -6.98 4.25
CA GLY A 14 8.64 -6.17 5.42
C GLY A 14 7.34 -5.39 5.20
N ASP A 15 7.19 -4.75 4.04
CA ASP A 15 5.97 -4.02 3.69
C ASP A 15 4.77 -4.95 3.50
N ARG A 16 4.97 -6.09 2.85
CA ARG A 16 3.89 -7.09 2.69
C ARG A 16 3.41 -7.60 4.03
N ALA A 17 4.32 -8.02 4.90
CA ALA A 17 3.99 -8.57 6.21
C ALA A 17 3.29 -7.52 7.09
N ALA A 18 3.75 -6.27 7.08
CA ALA A 18 3.11 -5.20 7.84
C ALA A 18 1.71 -4.86 7.29
N PHE A 19 1.52 -4.86 5.96
CA PHE A 19 0.20 -4.68 5.35
C PHE A 19 -0.76 -5.81 5.70
N GLU A 20 -0.30 -7.06 5.64
CA GLU A 20 -1.09 -8.24 6.02
C GLU A 20 -1.50 -8.18 7.49
N LEU A 21 -0.58 -7.78 8.37
CA LEU A 21 -0.84 -7.61 9.79
C LEU A 21 -1.92 -6.55 10.05
N VAL A 22 -1.83 -5.38 9.40
CA VAL A 22 -2.86 -4.34 9.49
C VAL A 22 -4.20 -4.86 9.02
N CYS A 23 -4.25 -5.54 7.87
CA CYS A 23 -5.50 -6.14 7.38
C CYS A 23 -6.09 -7.10 8.41
N ALA A 24 -5.29 -8.04 8.92
CA ALA A 24 -5.72 -9.03 9.91
C ALA A 24 -6.22 -8.37 11.20
N ARG A 25 -5.56 -7.30 11.67
CA ARG A 25 -5.95 -6.53 12.86
C ARG A 25 -7.33 -5.91 12.74
N HIS A 26 -7.71 -5.51 11.52
CA HIS A 26 -9.02 -4.92 11.21
C HIS A 26 -10.04 -5.94 10.70
N GLY A 27 -9.71 -7.24 10.69
CA GLY A 27 -10.60 -8.30 10.19
C GLY A 27 -10.73 -8.35 8.67
N PHE A 28 -9.79 -7.73 7.94
CA PHE A 28 -9.69 -7.81 6.49
C PHE A 28 -8.61 -8.80 6.06
N THR A 29 -8.72 -9.27 4.82
CA THR A 29 -7.68 -10.06 4.16
C THR A 29 -7.03 -9.24 3.06
N PRO A 30 -5.72 -9.42 2.81
CA PRO A 30 -4.99 -8.69 1.78
C PRO A 30 -5.61 -8.89 0.38
N VAL A 31 -6.28 -10.02 0.13
CA VAL A 31 -6.94 -10.33 -1.16
C VAL A 31 -8.13 -9.42 -1.48
N HIS A 32 -8.67 -8.71 -0.49
CA HIS A 32 -9.72 -7.71 -0.74
C HIS A 32 -9.18 -6.39 -1.29
N PHE A 33 -7.87 -6.22 -1.31
CA PHE A 33 -7.22 -5.00 -1.76
C PHE A 33 -6.38 -5.27 -3.02
N ASP A 34 -6.59 -4.45 -4.05
CA ASP A 34 -5.70 -4.37 -5.20
C ASP A 34 -4.61 -3.36 -4.87
N ILE A 35 -3.36 -3.83 -4.75
CA ILE A 35 -2.21 -2.98 -4.48
C ILE A 35 -1.31 -2.94 -5.70
N SER A 36 -1.17 -1.73 -6.23
CA SER A 36 -0.30 -1.40 -7.34
C SER A 36 0.62 -0.30 -6.88
N ALA A 37 1.93 -0.43 -7.09
CA ALA A 37 2.83 0.62 -6.67
C ALA A 37 3.80 1.01 -7.77
N CYS A 38 3.87 2.30 -8.04
CA CYS A 38 4.55 2.92 -9.18
C CYS A 38 5.89 3.49 -8.71
N ALA A 39 6.98 2.99 -9.26
CA ALA A 39 8.32 3.52 -9.04
C ALA A 39 8.80 4.21 -10.33
N THR A 40 9.27 5.46 -10.21
CA THR A 40 9.93 6.15 -11.33
C THR A 40 11.36 5.64 -11.46
N SER A 41 11.72 5.11 -12.63
CA SER A 41 13.12 4.77 -12.92
C SER A 41 13.98 6.04 -12.88
N GLY A 42 14.85 6.14 -11.87
CA GLY A 42 15.75 7.28 -11.66
C GLY A 42 15.63 7.91 -10.27
N GLU A 43 14.51 7.70 -9.59
CA GLU A 43 14.30 8.13 -8.21
C GLU A 43 14.78 7.04 -7.23
N PRO A 44 15.22 7.41 -6.01
CA PRO A 44 15.57 6.42 -5.00
C PRO A 44 14.38 5.49 -4.76
N ALA A 45 14.66 4.20 -4.51
CA ALA A 45 13.66 3.17 -4.22
C ALA A 45 12.67 3.52 -3.08
N HIS A 46 13.00 4.57 -2.31
CA HIS A 46 12.28 5.12 -1.18
C HIS A 46 11.22 6.18 -1.56
N GLU A 47 10.97 6.45 -2.84
CA GLU A 47 9.94 7.39 -3.30
C GLU A 47 8.99 6.72 -4.29
N ARG A 48 8.35 5.64 -3.82
CA ARG A 48 7.37 4.88 -4.59
C ARG A 48 5.96 5.39 -4.28
N LEU A 49 5.07 5.40 -5.26
CA LEU A 49 3.66 5.71 -5.02
C LEU A 49 2.86 4.41 -4.94
N VAL A 50 2.34 4.07 -3.78
CA VAL A 50 1.51 2.88 -3.54
C VAL A 50 0.04 3.26 -3.64
N THR A 51 -0.66 2.68 -4.61
CA THR A 51 -2.10 2.80 -4.76
C THR A 51 -2.77 1.54 -4.24
N VAL A 52 -3.64 1.71 -3.25
CA VAL A 52 -4.48 0.66 -2.68
C VAL A 52 -5.92 0.89 -3.15
N ARG A 53 -6.57 -0.15 -3.67
CA ARG A 53 -7.96 -0.09 -4.12
C ARG A 53 -8.79 -1.19 -3.48
N ARG A 54 -10.04 -0.87 -3.14
CA ARG A 54 -11.02 -1.83 -2.61
C ARG A 54 -12.44 -1.36 -2.91
N GLY A 55 -13.21 -2.15 -3.66
CA GLY A 55 -14.68 -1.98 -3.78
C GLY A 55 -15.16 -0.57 -4.15
N GLY A 56 -14.44 0.15 -5.02
CA GLY A 56 -14.77 1.53 -5.43
C GLY A 56 -13.98 2.62 -4.69
N TRP A 57 -13.27 2.27 -3.61
CA TRP A 57 -12.27 3.14 -2.99
C TRP A 57 -10.91 2.93 -3.64
N ALA A 58 -10.20 4.02 -3.92
CA ALA A 58 -8.84 4.01 -4.41
C ALA A 58 -8.08 5.16 -3.74
N GLN A 59 -7.00 4.83 -3.04
CA GLN A 59 -6.15 5.81 -2.37
C GLN A 59 -4.69 5.58 -2.74
N SER A 60 -4.02 6.66 -3.07
CA SER A 60 -2.59 6.66 -3.36
C SER A 60 -1.82 7.25 -2.19
N TYR A 61 -0.75 6.59 -1.81
CA TYR A 61 0.15 6.93 -0.71
C TYR A 61 1.57 6.99 -1.23
N ARG A 62 2.35 7.95 -0.74
CA ARG A 62 3.81 7.93 -0.95
C ARG A 62 4.42 6.97 0.05
N ASP A 63 5.05 5.93 -0.47
CA ASP A 63 5.92 5.06 0.30
C ASP A 63 7.29 5.71 0.44
N ARG A 64 7.68 5.92 1.70
CA ARG A 64 9.00 6.37 2.11
C ARG A 64 9.43 5.52 3.31
N HIS A 65 10.02 4.36 3.02
CA HIS A 65 10.38 3.32 4.00
C HIS A 65 9.18 2.74 4.78
N GLY A 66 8.13 2.29 4.09
CA GLY A 66 6.95 1.66 4.71
C GLY A 66 5.98 2.64 5.37
N GLN A 67 6.17 3.96 5.18
CA GLN A 67 5.27 4.99 5.73
C GLN A 67 3.84 4.91 5.17
N TRP A 68 3.66 4.37 3.96
CA TRP A 68 2.32 4.22 3.38
C TRP A 68 1.44 3.27 4.20
N ILE A 69 2.02 2.27 4.87
CA ILE A 69 1.26 1.30 5.69
C ILE A 69 0.65 1.99 6.91
N ARG A 70 1.38 2.91 7.55
CA ARG A 70 0.85 3.69 8.67
C ARG A 70 -0.30 4.60 8.22
N GLN A 71 -0.16 5.22 7.05
CA GLN A 71 -1.23 6.06 6.48
C GLN A 71 -2.45 5.21 6.09
N PHE A 72 -2.22 4.01 5.56
CA PHE A 72 -3.27 3.04 5.25
C PHE A 72 -4.00 2.57 6.52
N GLU A 73 -3.29 2.18 7.57
CA GLU A 73 -3.88 1.78 8.86
C GLU A 73 -4.72 2.93 9.47
N ALA A 74 -4.21 4.17 9.39
CA ALA A 74 -4.94 5.34 9.85
C ALA A 74 -6.23 5.59 9.04
N ASP A 75 -6.19 5.46 7.71
CA ASP A 75 -7.40 5.61 6.87
C ASP A 75 -8.39 4.47 7.11
N LEU A 76 -7.90 3.23 7.29
CA LEU A 76 -8.74 2.10 7.69
C LEU A 76 -9.44 2.36 9.02
N THR A 77 -8.70 2.85 10.02
CA THR A 77 -9.25 3.15 11.34
C THR A 77 -10.27 4.29 11.25
N CYS A 78 -9.93 5.39 10.58
CA CYS A 78 -10.81 6.58 10.50
C CYS A 78 -12.05 6.37 9.62
N ARG A 79 -11.97 5.60 8.52
CA ARG A 79 -13.10 5.41 7.59
C ARG A 79 -14.02 4.26 7.95
N PHE A 80 -13.51 3.18 8.56
CA PHE A 80 -14.32 1.99 8.84
C PHE A 80 -14.94 1.98 10.25
N PHE A 81 -14.45 2.81 11.18
CA PHE A 81 -15.06 2.99 12.51
C PHE A 81 -16.00 4.20 12.59
N LYS A 82 -16.88 4.38 11.60
CA LYS A 82 -17.94 5.41 11.68
C LYS A 82 -19.33 4.79 11.51
#